data_AF-A0A8S4FVH7-F1
#
_entry.id   AF-A0A8S4FVH7-F1
#
_cell.length_a   1.000
_cell.length_b   1.000
_cell.length_c   1.000
_cell.angle_alpha   90.00
_cell.angle_beta   90.00
_cell.angle_gamma   90.00
#
_symmetry.space_group_name_H-M   'P 1'
#
loop_
_entity.id
_entity.type
_entity.pdbx_description
1 polymer ?
#
loop_
_entity_poly.entity_id
_entity_poly.type
_entity_poly.pdbx_seq_one_letter_code
_entity_poly.pdbx_strand_id
1 'polypeptide(L)'
;MLDFHAVTWLCGAVPALHLLAFLAAPETPVFLVKQGKVDEAKSVLAWLLNTSRDDKDVLEAIQKLEKEEEFTRSMEKATWMSLVKDNTTFKAFRISLNVMLSQETCGYLVVLMYAGSIFEQAAESISLKLSPNKQTIVVGVIQLLGSVVASCIVESTGRKWLLAGTSLATGLAMLSLGLWFYLTSMAVWLPGWLPVAAMCICIFANASGYQPVPYVITSELFAFQHRGMVTSFVSSVDALSDFLQTKAYDPLLKLLGIHWVFIIFSMVCFLGTIYTVLWVPETKDRSVEEIYALLEDGRKKEKRKDVEDPKEDTNL
;
A
#
# COMPACT_ATOMS: atom_id res chain seq x y z
N MET A 1 2.68 -19.72 -29.32
CA MET A 1 2.15 -18.64 -28.45
C MET A 1 0.66 -18.56 -28.71
N LEU A 2 -0.16 -18.34 -27.68
CA LEU A 2 -1.58 -18.06 -27.90
C LEU A 2 -1.73 -16.81 -28.76
N ASP A 3 -2.76 -16.77 -29.59
CA ASP A 3 -3.08 -15.60 -30.38
C ASP A 3 -3.41 -14.40 -29.47
N PHE A 4 -3.07 -13.18 -29.91
CA PHE A 4 -3.27 -11.96 -29.12
C PHE A 4 -4.73 -11.83 -28.66
N HIS A 5 -5.68 -12.06 -29.59
CA HIS A 5 -7.10 -12.01 -29.28
C HIS A 5 -7.51 -13.09 -28.27
N ALA A 6 -6.95 -14.31 -28.38
CA ALA A 6 -7.23 -15.38 -27.43
C ALA A 6 -6.79 -15.00 -26.01
N VAL A 7 -5.62 -14.36 -25.86
CA VAL A 7 -5.15 -13.86 -24.56
C VAL A 7 -6.06 -12.76 -24.03
N THR A 8 -6.47 -11.81 -24.88
CA THR A 8 -7.40 -10.74 -24.48
C THR A 8 -8.75 -11.29 -24.01
N TRP A 9 -9.33 -12.24 -24.73
CA TRP A 9 -10.58 -12.88 -24.34
C TRP A 9 -10.45 -13.64 -23.02
N LEU A 10 -9.33 -14.33 -22.80
CA LEU A 10 -9.08 -15.10 -21.58
C LEU A 10 -8.89 -14.17 -20.37
N CYS A 11 -8.18 -13.06 -20.52
CA CYS A 11 -8.06 -12.02 -19.51
C CYS A 11 -9.41 -11.33 -19.22
N GLY A 12 -10.25 -11.12 -20.24
CA GLY A 12 -11.59 -10.53 -20.07
C GLY A 12 -12.61 -11.47 -19.43
N ALA A 13 -12.45 -12.78 -19.60
CA ALA A 13 -13.34 -13.78 -19.02
C ALA A 13 -13.28 -13.77 -17.49
N VAL A 14 -12.12 -13.55 -16.89
CA VAL A 14 -11.94 -13.56 -15.42
C VAL A 14 -12.76 -12.45 -14.73
N PRO A 15 -12.65 -11.16 -15.11
CA PRO A 15 -13.54 -10.11 -14.60
C PRO A 15 -15.01 -10.34 -14.89
N ALA A 16 -15.35 -10.90 -16.07
CA ALA A 16 -16.74 -11.18 -16.42
C ALA A 16 -17.36 -12.25 -15.51
N LEU A 17 -16.62 -13.33 -15.23
CA LEU A 17 -17.01 -14.36 -14.28
C LEU A 17 -17.11 -13.80 -12.85
N HIS A 18 -16.17 -12.94 -12.46
CA HIS A 18 -16.21 -12.25 -11.17
C HIS A 18 -17.47 -11.38 -11.04
N LEU A 19 -17.83 -10.62 -12.07
CA LEU A 19 -19.04 -9.80 -12.09
C LEU A 19 -20.30 -10.66 -11.95
N LEU A 20 -20.39 -11.77 -12.68
CA LEU A 20 -21.53 -12.69 -12.59
C LEU A 20 -21.66 -13.32 -11.20
N ALA A 21 -20.55 -13.71 -10.57
CA ALA A 21 -20.54 -14.22 -9.21
C ALA A 21 -20.91 -13.13 -8.19
N PHE A 22 -20.45 -11.90 -8.40
CA PHE A 22 -20.72 -10.76 -7.52
C PHE A 22 -22.21 -10.37 -7.52
N LEU A 23 -22.91 -10.49 -8.65
CA LEU A 23 -24.36 -10.26 -8.73
C LEU A 23 -25.18 -11.24 -7.86
N ALA A 24 -24.61 -12.41 -7.53
CA ALA A 24 -25.25 -13.39 -6.64
C ALA A 24 -24.86 -13.19 -5.16
N ALA A 25 -23.89 -12.33 -4.87
CA ALA A 25 -23.45 -12.08 -3.49
C ALA A 25 -24.47 -11.23 -2.74
N PRO A 26 -24.74 -11.53 -1.45
CA PRO A 26 -25.60 -10.69 -0.64
C PRO A 26 -24.94 -9.33 -0.39
N GLU A 27 -25.76 -8.31 -0.16
CA GLU A 27 -25.29 -6.98 0.23
C GLU A 27 -24.53 -7.01 1.57
N THR A 28 -23.57 -6.10 1.72
CA THR A 28 -22.73 -6.08 2.94
C THR A 28 -23.55 -5.75 4.20
N PRO A 29 -23.29 -6.39 5.35
CA PRO A 29 -23.99 -6.10 6.60
C PRO A 29 -23.91 -4.61 7.01
N VAL A 30 -22.75 -3.98 6.79
CA VAL A 30 -22.51 -2.56 7.04
C VAL A 30 -23.50 -1.69 6.26
N PHE A 31 -23.71 -1.99 4.98
CA PHE A 31 -24.64 -1.25 4.13
C PHE A 31 -26.10 -1.48 4.54
N LEU A 32 -26.47 -2.71 4.89
CA LEU A 32 -27.83 -3.05 5.34
C LEU A 32 -28.18 -2.32 6.65
N VAL A 33 -27.27 -2.28 7.63
CA VAL A 33 -27.45 -1.50 8.88
C VAL A 33 -27.62 -0.02 8.57
N LYS A 34 -26.81 0.54 7.65
CA LYS A 34 -26.95 1.94 7.21
C LYS A 34 -28.33 2.25 6.61
N GLN A 35 -28.91 1.30 5.86
CA GLN A 35 -30.27 1.41 5.32
C GLN A 35 -31.38 1.16 6.37
N GLY A 36 -31.04 0.81 7.61
CA GLY A 36 -32.00 0.43 8.65
C GLY A 36 -32.56 -0.99 8.51
N LYS A 37 -31.97 -1.82 7.64
CA LYS A 37 -32.37 -3.22 7.38
C LYS A 37 -31.64 -4.19 8.31
N VAL A 38 -31.80 -4.02 9.62
CA VAL A 38 -31.04 -4.76 10.64
C VAL A 38 -31.31 -6.26 10.60
N ASP A 39 -32.54 -6.68 10.31
CA ASP A 39 -32.91 -8.09 10.22
C ASP A 39 -32.25 -8.81 9.03
N GLU A 40 -32.14 -8.13 7.88
CA GLU A 40 -31.40 -8.64 6.72
C GLU A 40 -29.89 -8.71 7.06
N ALA A 41 -29.34 -7.69 7.72
CA ALA A 41 -27.94 -7.67 8.14
C ALA A 41 -27.60 -8.85 9.07
N LYS A 42 -28.47 -9.17 10.04
CA LYS A 42 -28.34 -10.37 10.90
C LYS A 42 -28.32 -11.66 10.09
N SER A 43 -29.17 -11.76 9.06
CA SER A 43 -29.24 -12.94 8.20
C SER A 43 -27.96 -13.14 7.40
N VAL A 44 -27.40 -12.06 6.85
CA VAL A 44 -26.13 -12.10 6.12
C VAL A 44 -24.96 -12.42 7.04
N LEU A 45 -24.89 -11.83 8.24
CA LEU A 45 -23.84 -12.14 9.22
C LEU A 45 -23.92 -13.59 9.72
N ALA A 46 -25.12 -14.09 10.00
CA ALA A 46 -25.34 -15.48 10.37
C ALA A 46 -24.85 -16.44 9.27
N TRP A 47 -25.12 -16.12 8.00
CA TRP A 47 -24.58 -16.88 6.87
C TRP A 47 -23.05 -16.81 6.78
N LEU A 48 -22.45 -15.62 6.92
CA LEU A 48 -20.99 -15.42 6.86
C LEU A 48 -20.25 -16.15 7.99
N LEU A 49 -20.80 -16.15 9.20
CA LEU A 49 -20.24 -16.81 10.37
C LEU A 49 -20.66 -18.28 10.48
N ASN A 50 -21.48 -18.76 9.54
CA ASN A 50 -22.07 -20.10 9.55
C ASN A 50 -22.73 -20.45 10.90
N THR A 51 -23.52 -19.51 11.45
CA THR A 51 -24.21 -19.63 12.74
C THR A 51 -25.67 -19.17 12.66
N SER A 52 -26.38 -19.12 13.79
CA SER A 52 -27.75 -18.62 13.91
C SER A 52 -27.81 -17.08 13.95
N ARG A 53 -28.94 -16.51 13.54
CA ARG A 53 -29.22 -15.06 13.63
C ARG A 53 -29.26 -14.54 15.07
N ASP A 54 -29.55 -15.44 16.01
CA ASP A 54 -29.64 -15.15 17.44
C ASP A 54 -28.36 -15.54 18.20
N ASP A 55 -27.31 -15.92 17.47
CA ASP A 55 -26.00 -16.17 18.06
C ASP A 55 -25.45 -14.87 18.68
N LYS A 56 -24.77 -15.02 19.82
CA LYS A 56 -24.16 -13.92 20.55
C LYS A 56 -23.18 -13.13 19.66
N ASP A 57 -22.39 -13.82 18.84
CA ASP A 57 -21.38 -13.17 17.98
C ASP A 57 -22.05 -12.30 16.90
N VAL A 58 -23.18 -12.75 16.35
CA VAL A 58 -23.97 -11.98 15.37
C VAL A 58 -24.59 -10.75 16.02
N LEU A 59 -25.16 -10.90 17.22
CA LEU A 59 -25.78 -9.79 17.95
C LEU A 59 -24.74 -8.75 18.38
N GLU A 60 -23.58 -9.16 18.87
CA GLU A 60 -22.47 -8.26 19.22
C GLU A 60 -21.94 -7.53 17.98
N ALA A 61 -21.77 -8.22 16.85
CA ALA A 61 -21.35 -7.61 15.60
C ALA A 61 -22.35 -6.56 15.08
N ILE A 62 -23.66 -6.84 15.15
CA ILE A 62 -24.70 -5.88 14.79
C ILE A 62 -24.68 -4.65 15.69
N GLN A 63 -24.60 -4.84 17.01
CA GLN A 63 -24.53 -3.72 17.95
C GLN A 63 -23.31 -2.83 17.69
N LYS A 64 -22.16 -3.45 17.34
CA LYS A 64 -20.96 -2.70 16.94
C LYS A 64 -21.20 -1.88 15.67
N LEU A 65 -21.79 -2.48 14.64
CA LEU A 65 -22.11 -1.79 13.38
C LEU A 65 -23.11 -0.65 13.56
N GLU A 66 -24.13 -0.84 14.41
CA GLU A 66 -25.11 0.20 14.74
C GLU A 66 -24.44 1.38 15.44
N LYS A 67 -23.54 1.12 16.40
CA LYS A 67 -22.77 2.15 17.09
C LYS A 67 -21.83 2.93 16.15
N GLU A 68 -21.15 2.23 15.24
CA GLU A 68 -20.30 2.86 14.21
C GLU A 68 -21.13 3.74 13.25
N GLU A 69 -22.34 3.31 12.89
CA GLU A 69 -23.26 4.09 12.05
C GLU A 69 -23.83 5.30 12.81
N GLU A 70 -24.16 5.19 14.09
CA GLU A 70 -24.57 6.32 14.93
C GLU A 70 -23.47 7.38 15.02
N PHE A 71 -22.23 6.96 15.27
CA PHE A 71 -21.07 7.85 15.25
C PHE A 71 -20.93 8.52 13.87
N THR A 72 -21.02 7.72 12.80
CA THR A 72 -20.92 8.22 11.42
C THR A 72 -22.04 9.23 11.10
N ARG A 73 -23.27 9.02 11.56
CA ARG A 73 -24.40 9.96 11.39
C ARG A 73 -24.24 11.25 12.18
N SER A 74 -23.51 11.21 13.29
CA SER A 74 -23.18 12.40 14.08
C SER A 74 -22.15 13.31 13.38
N MET A 75 -21.40 12.77 12.42
CA MET A 75 -20.45 13.55 11.62
C MET A 75 -21.17 14.39 10.56
N GLU A 76 -20.60 15.56 10.24
CA GLU A 76 -21.06 16.33 9.07
C GLU A 76 -20.93 15.50 7.79
N LYS A 77 -21.86 15.71 6.85
CA LYS A 77 -21.80 15.07 5.52
C LYS A 77 -20.40 15.20 4.92
N ALA A 78 -19.83 14.07 4.49
CA ALA A 78 -18.51 14.05 3.89
C ALA A 78 -18.44 14.95 2.64
N THR A 79 -17.69 16.03 2.77
CA THR A 79 -17.37 16.99 1.71
C THR A 79 -15.88 17.31 1.82
N TRP A 80 -15.24 17.69 0.72
CA TRP A 80 -13.86 18.17 0.76
C TRP A 80 -13.64 19.30 1.77
N MET A 81 -14.62 20.18 1.90
CA MET A 81 -14.57 21.28 2.87
C MET A 81 -14.62 20.80 4.32
N SER A 82 -15.44 19.78 4.65
CA SER A 82 -15.49 19.24 6.02
C SER A 82 -14.22 18.46 6.36
N LEU A 83 -13.64 17.76 5.38
CA LEU A 83 -12.34 17.07 5.54
C LEU A 83 -11.20 18.04 5.87
N VAL A 84 -11.12 19.19 5.17
CA VAL A 84 -10.04 20.16 5.37
C VAL A 84 -10.24 20.98 6.65
N LYS A 85 -11.49 21.24 7.05
CA LYS A 85 -11.79 21.96 8.29
C LYS A 85 -11.49 21.16 9.55
N ASP A 86 -11.76 19.85 9.52
CA ASP A 86 -11.44 18.99 10.64
C ASP A 86 -9.95 18.63 10.66
N ASN A 87 -9.23 19.10 11.68
CA ASN A 87 -7.80 18.89 11.80
C ASN A 87 -7.42 17.40 11.91
N THR A 88 -8.26 16.60 12.57
CA THR A 88 -7.98 15.18 12.81
C THR A 88 -8.14 14.39 11.50
N THR A 89 -9.25 14.57 10.80
CA THR A 89 -9.48 13.99 9.47
C THR A 89 -8.47 14.50 8.44
N PHE A 90 -8.11 15.78 8.45
CA PHE A 90 -7.07 16.31 7.56
C PHE A 90 -5.67 15.74 7.85
N LYS A 91 -5.34 15.47 9.13
CA LYS A 91 -4.10 14.78 9.49
C LYS A 91 -4.11 13.33 9.00
N ALA A 92 -5.21 12.60 9.17
CA ALA A 92 -5.38 11.26 8.60
C ALA A 92 -5.25 11.28 7.06
N PHE A 93 -5.80 12.30 6.40
CA PHE A 93 -5.67 12.51 4.95
C PHE A 93 -4.24 12.72 4.51
N ARG A 94 -3.48 13.57 5.20
CA ARG A 94 -2.06 13.76 4.92
C ARG A 94 -1.27 12.46 5.11
N ILE A 95 -1.54 11.70 6.17
CA ILE A 95 -0.87 10.40 6.39
C ILE A 95 -1.17 9.45 5.24
N SER A 96 -2.44 9.27 4.90
CA SER A 96 -2.86 8.41 3.79
C SER A 96 -2.22 8.82 2.46
N LEU A 97 -2.22 10.11 2.14
CA LEU A 97 -1.65 10.62 0.90
C LEU A 97 -0.13 10.40 0.85
N ASN A 98 0.59 10.67 1.94
CA ASN A 98 2.04 10.50 1.97
C ASN A 98 2.46 9.03 1.93
N VAL A 99 1.74 8.13 2.62
CA VAL A 99 2.01 6.69 2.57
C VAL A 99 1.84 6.16 1.15
N MET A 100 0.79 6.60 0.46
CA MET A 100 0.50 6.19 -0.92
C MET A 100 1.50 6.74 -1.92
N LEU A 101 1.83 8.03 -1.82
CA LEU A 101 2.88 8.62 -2.64
C LEU A 101 4.24 7.96 -2.38
N SER A 102 4.57 7.61 -1.14
CA SER A 102 5.82 6.92 -0.82
C SER A 102 5.87 5.54 -1.48
N GLN A 103 4.76 4.81 -1.46
CA GLN A 103 4.66 3.51 -2.12
C GLN A 103 4.77 3.63 -3.64
N GLU A 104 4.11 4.61 -4.25
CA GLU A 104 4.19 4.79 -5.70
C GLU A 104 5.58 5.26 -6.17
N THR A 105 6.21 6.16 -5.42
CA THR A 105 7.52 6.71 -5.77
C THR A 105 8.70 5.84 -5.31
N CYS A 106 8.46 4.60 -4.90
CA CYS A 106 9.52 3.69 -4.45
C CYS A 106 10.34 3.05 -5.56
N GLY A 107 9.93 3.22 -6.82
CA GLY A 107 10.63 2.71 -8.00
C GLY A 107 10.23 1.29 -8.40
N TYR A 108 9.20 0.68 -7.81
CA TYR A 108 8.73 -0.66 -8.19
C TYR A 108 8.38 -0.79 -9.67
N LEU A 109 7.65 0.20 -10.23
CA LEU A 109 7.31 0.21 -11.65
C LEU A 109 8.58 0.21 -12.54
N VAL A 110 9.57 1.00 -12.16
CA VAL A 110 10.86 1.10 -12.86
C VAL A 110 11.63 -0.22 -12.81
N VAL A 111 11.60 -0.92 -11.68
CA VAL A 111 12.18 -2.26 -11.54
C VAL A 111 11.52 -3.24 -12.51
N LEU A 112 10.19 -3.22 -12.62
CA LEU A 112 9.47 -4.09 -13.56
C LEU A 112 9.82 -3.76 -15.02
N MET A 113 9.88 -2.47 -15.37
CA MET A 113 10.26 -2.03 -16.72
C MET A 113 11.70 -2.42 -17.08
N TYR A 114 12.61 -2.43 -16.10
CA TYR A 114 14.03 -2.74 -16.31
C TYR A 114 14.38 -4.21 -16.02
N ALA A 115 13.42 -5.04 -15.59
CA ALA A 115 13.66 -6.42 -15.17
C ALA A 115 14.36 -7.26 -16.24
N GLY A 116 13.95 -7.12 -17.51
CA GLY A 116 14.57 -7.82 -18.64
C GLY A 116 16.05 -7.46 -18.78
N SER A 117 16.38 -6.17 -18.74
CA SER A 117 17.75 -5.66 -18.79
C SER A 117 18.59 -6.12 -17.60
N ILE A 118 17.99 -6.26 -16.40
CA ILE A 118 18.66 -6.80 -15.21
C ILE A 118 19.03 -8.27 -15.44
N PHE A 119 18.09 -9.09 -15.94
CA PHE A 119 18.36 -10.50 -16.23
C PHE A 119 19.41 -10.68 -17.33
N GLU A 120 19.39 -9.85 -18.38
CA GLU A 120 20.38 -9.92 -19.46
C GLU A 120 21.79 -9.62 -18.97
N GLN A 121 21.98 -8.54 -18.20
CA GLN A 121 23.28 -8.18 -17.64
C GLN A 121 23.77 -9.20 -16.61
N ALA A 122 22.87 -9.79 -15.83
CA ALA A 122 23.21 -10.88 -14.92
C ALA A 122 23.66 -12.15 -15.66
N ALA A 123 23.04 -12.48 -16.80
CA ALA A 123 23.33 -13.66 -17.60
C ALA A 123 24.71 -13.63 -18.28
N GLU A 124 25.35 -12.45 -18.38
CA GLU A 124 26.73 -12.34 -18.84
C GLU A 124 27.72 -12.90 -17.81
N SER A 125 27.36 -12.85 -16.52
CA SER A 125 28.21 -13.29 -15.41
C SER A 125 27.84 -14.68 -14.88
N ILE A 126 26.56 -15.04 -14.93
CA ILE A 126 26.02 -16.34 -14.54
C ILE A 126 25.65 -16.99 -15.86
N SER A 127 26.23 -18.13 -16.23
CA SER A 127 25.94 -18.80 -17.52
C SER A 127 24.49 -19.31 -17.70
N LEU A 128 23.53 -18.77 -16.93
CA LEU A 128 22.10 -19.01 -16.95
C LEU A 128 21.39 -17.91 -17.76
N LYS A 129 21.25 -18.12 -19.08
CA LYS A 129 20.46 -17.25 -19.95
C LYS A 129 19.00 -17.69 -19.99
N LEU A 130 18.14 -16.95 -19.29
CA LEU A 130 16.68 -17.16 -19.32
C LEU A 130 16.07 -16.46 -20.54
N SER A 131 15.12 -17.11 -21.21
CA SER A 131 14.32 -16.43 -22.24
C SER A 131 13.41 -15.38 -21.60
N PRO A 132 13.01 -14.30 -22.31
CA PRO A 132 12.14 -13.26 -21.78
C PRO A 132 10.87 -13.82 -21.13
N ASN A 133 10.22 -14.81 -21.77
CA ASN A 133 9.03 -15.46 -21.21
C ASN A 133 9.29 -16.12 -19.85
N LYS A 134 10.45 -16.76 -19.67
CA LYS A 134 10.83 -17.39 -18.40
C LYS A 134 11.14 -16.34 -17.34
N GLN A 135 11.76 -15.22 -17.71
CA GLN A 135 12.02 -14.09 -16.82
C GLN A 135 10.71 -13.52 -16.26
N THR A 136 9.71 -13.29 -17.12
CA THR A 136 8.38 -12.83 -16.70
C THR A 136 7.68 -13.84 -15.78
N ILE A 137 7.80 -15.14 -16.06
CA ILE A 137 7.25 -16.19 -15.18
C ILE A 137 7.90 -16.12 -13.79
N VAL A 138 9.22 -15.94 -13.69
CA VAL A 138 9.92 -15.82 -12.40
C VAL A 138 9.40 -14.61 -11.61
N VAL A 139 9.27 -13.44 -12.25
CA VAL A 139 8.70 -12.24 -11.62
C VAL A 139 7.30 -12.51 -11.09
N GLY A 140 6.42 -13.13 -11.89
CA GLY A 140 5.05 -13.46 -11.50
C GLY A 140 4.98 -14.46 -10.33
N VAL A 141 5.85 -15.47 -10.30
CA VAL A 141 5.92 -16.42 -9.18
C VAL A 141 6.35 -15.72 -7.89
N ILE A 142 7.36 -14.85 -7.95
CA ILE A 142 7.82 -14.11 -6.77
C ILE A 142 6.74 -13.17 -6.24
N GLN A 143 6.03 -12.49 -7.14
CA GLN A 143 4.91 -11.63 -6.78
C GLN A 143 3.79 -12.44 -6.11
N LEU A 144 3.42 -13.61 -6.65
CA LEU A 144 2.43 -14.50 -6.06
C LEU A 144 2.84 -14.96 -4.66
N LEU A 145 4.10 -15.39 -4.49
CA LEU A 145 4.63 -15.79 -3.18
C LEU A 145 4.59 -14.65 -2.18
N GLY A 146 4.96 -13.43 -2.60
CA GLY A 146 4.86 -12.23 -1.78
C GLY A 146 3.42 -11.98 -1.35
N SER A 147 2.45 -12.03 -2.27
CA SER A 147 1.03 -11.83 -1.95
C SER A 147 0.47 -12.87 -0.99
N VAL A 148 0.84 -14.16 -1.13
CA VAL A 148 0.46 -15.21 -0.18
C VAL A 148 1.00 -14.90 1.22
N VAL A 149 2.27 -14.47 1.29
CA VAL A 149 2.90 -14.07 2.55
C VAL A 149 2.22 -12.84 3.16
N ALA A 150 1.81 -11.86 2.35
CA ALA A 150 1.04 -10.71 2.81
C ALA A 150 -0.23 -11.15 3.54
N SER A 151 -1.01 -12.06 2.94
CA SER A 151 -2.24 -12.57 3.53
C SER A 151 -2.01 -13.27 4.87
N CYS A 152 -0.88 -13.95 5.07
CA CYS A 152 -0.57 -14.60 6.33
C CYS A 152 -0.05 -13.63 7.41
N ILE A 153 0.77 -12.63 7.02
CA ILE A 153 1.51 -11.78 7.97
C ILE A 153 0.74 -10.52 8.36
N VAL A 154 -0.15 -10.02 7.49
CA VAL A 154 -0.85 -8.73 7.71
C VAL A 154 -1.69 -8.72 8.99
N GLU A 155 -2.23 -9.87 9.38
CA GLU A 155 -3.01 -10.01 10.61
C GLU A 155 -2.13 -10.19 11.85
N SER A 156 -0.93 -10.76 11.74
CA SER A 156 -0.07 -11.03 12.91
C SER A 156 0.76 -9.82 13.35
N THR A 157 1.38 -9.11 12.41
CA THR A 157 2.50 -8.18 12.70
C THR A 157 2.07 -6.74 13.02
N GLY A 158 0.85 -6.36 12.61
CA GLY A 158 0.42 -4.96 12.63
C GLY A 158 0.82 -4.22 11.35
N ARG A 159 0.04 -3.20 11.00
CA ARG A 159 0.06 -2.58 9.66
C ARG A 159 1.23 -1.61 9.54
N LYS A 160 1.51 -0.87 10.62
CA LYS A 160 2.63 0.08 10.68
C LYS A 160 3.98 -0.62 10.50
N TRP A 161 4.21 -1.68 11.27
CA TRP A 161 5.49 -2.38 11.27
C TRP A 161 5.70 -3.22 10.01
N LEU A 162 4.63 -3.81 9.47
CA LEU A 162 4.69 -4.48 8.18
C LEU A 162 5.07 -3.50 7.07
N LEU A 163 4.39 -2.35 6.99
CA LEU A 163 4.68 -1.31 6.00
C LEU A 163 6.13 -0.81 6.10
N ALA A 164 6.59 -0.50 7.32
CA ALA A 164 7.96 -0.04 7.54
C ALA A 164 9.00 -1.12 7.18
N GLY A 165 8.77 -2.37 7.56
CA GLY A 165 9.66 -3.49 7.26
C GLY A 165 9.78 -3.76 5.76
N THR A 166 8.66 -3.78 5.04
CA THR A 166 8.66 -3.97 3.59
C THR A 166 9.24 -2.77 2.85
N SER A 167 8.97 -1.54 3.32
CA SER A 167 9.59 -0.32 2.77
C SER A 167 11.12 -0.33 2.91
N LEU A 168 11.61 -0.77 4.08
CA LEU A 168 13.04 -0.87 4.36
C LEU A 168 13.70 -1.94 3.49
N ALA A 169 13.08 -3.12 3.37
CA ALA A 169 13.56 -4.20 2.52
C ALA A 169 13.65 -3.77 1.05
N THR A 170 12.62 -3.08 0.54
CA THR A 170 12.62 -2.48 -0.81
C THR A 170 13.74 -1.46 -0.96
N GLY A 171 13.93 -0.57 0.01
CA GLY A 171 15.02 0.42 -0.01
C GLY A 171 16.41 -0.20 -0.04
N LEU A 172 16.66 -1.22 0.79
CA LEU A 172 17.93 -1.96 0.80
C LEU A 172 18.18 -2.71 -0.52
N ALA A 173 17.13 -3.31 -1.09
CA ALA A 173 17.20 -3.96 -2.39
C ALA A 173 17.51 -2.97 -3.53
N MET A 174 16.85 -1.81 -3.54
CA MET A 174 17.11 -0.73 -4.50
C MET A 174 18.51 -0.16 -4.36
N LEU A 175 18.98 0.04 -3.13
CA LEU A 175 20.35 0.49 -2.89
C LEU A 175 21.36 -0.55 -3.41
N SER A 176 21.12 -1.83 -3.16
CA SER A 176 21.97 -2.92 -3.64
C SER A 176 22.03 -2.97 -5.17
N LEU A 177 20.89 -2.80 -5.85
CA LEU A 177 20.83 -2.68 -7.31
C LEU A 177 21.57 -1.45 -7.83
N GLY A 178 21.32 -0.28 -7.26
CA GLY A 178 21.96 0.97 -7.66
C GLY A 178 23.48 0.93 -7.49
N LEU A 179 23.96 0.42 -6.36
CA LEU A 179 25.39 0.22 -6.09
C LEU A 179 26.02 -0.80 -7.03
N TRP A 180 25.32 -1.90 -7.34
CA TRP A 180 25.81 -2.89 -8.30
C TRP A 180 25.99 -2.27 -9.69
N PHE A 181 25.00 -1.52 -10.19
CA PHE A 181 25.11 -0.82 -11.47
C PHE A 181 26.20 0.26 -11.47
N TYR A 182 26.35 0.99 -10.36
CA TYR A 182 27.38 2.02 -10.21
C TYR A 182 28.79 1.41 -10.26
N LEU A 183 29.05 0.37 -9.47
CA LEU A 183 30.35 -0.29 -9.41
C LEU A 183 30.70 -1.01 -10.72
N THR A 184 29.73 -1.65 -11.37
CA THR A 184 29.92 -2.27 -12.69
C THR A 184 30.29 -1.21 -13.74
N SER A 185 29.71 0.00 -13.66
CA SER A 185 30.09 1.11 -14.56
C SER A 185 31.53 1.61 -14.36
N MET A 186 32.11 1.37 -13.17
CA MET A 186 33.51 1.63 -12.86
C MET A 186 34.43 0.44 -13.20
N ALA A 187 33.93 -0.55 -13.94
CA ALA A 187 34.65 -1.78 -14.29
C ALA A 187 35.10 -2.63 -13.08
N VAL A 188 34.42 -2.50 -11.93
CA VAL A 188 34.63 -3.38 -10.78
C VAL A 188 33.85 -4.68 -11.00
N TRP A 189 34.52 -5.82 -10.86
CA TRP A 189 33.87 -7.12 -10.99
C TRP A 189 33.00 -7.42 -9.76
N LEU A 190 31.70 -7.63 -9.99
CA LEU A 190 30.74 -8.03 -8.97
C LEU A 190 30.01 -9.31 -9.39
N PRO A 191 29.54 -10.13 -8.44
CA PRO A 191 28.70 -11.28 -8.77
C PRO A 191 27.40 -10.81 -9.41
N GLY A 192 27.09 -11.22 -10.65
CA GLY A 192 25.85 -10.77 -11.29
C GLY A 192 24.59 -11.53 -10.86
N TRP A 193 24.67 -12.47 -9.92
CA TRP A 193 23.48 -12.98 -9.22
C TRP A 193 22.88 -11.95 -8.26
N LEU A 194 23.70 -11.01 -7.79
CA LEU A 194 23.29 -9.98 -6.83
C LEU A 194 22.15 -9.08 -7.34
N PRO A 195 22.19 -8.49 -8.55
CA PRO A 195 21.10 -7.64 -9.04
C PRO A 195 19.80 -8.43 -9.25
N VAL A 196 19.88 -9.70 -9.67
CA VAL A 196 18.70 -10.57 -9.77
C VAL A 196 18.10 -10.83 -8.38
N ALA A 197 18.93 -11.20 -7.41
CA ALA A 197 18.47 -11.44 -6.04
C ALA A 197 17.86 -10.17 -5.41
N ALA A 198 18.49 -9.02 -5.59
CA ALA A 198 17.98 -7.73 -5.11
C ALA A 198 16.64 -7.36 -5.78
N MET A 199 16.50 -7.55 -7.10
CA MET A 199 15.23 -7.37 -7.79
C MET A 199 14.15 -8.31 -7.25
N CYS A 200 14.46 -9.59 -7.06
CA CYS A 200 13.54 -10.57 -6.48
C CYS A 200 13.08 -10.16 -5.07
N ILE A 201 14.01 -9.70 -4.22
CA ILE A 201 13.69 -9.20 -2.87
C ILE A 201 12.79 -7.96 -2.95
N CYS A 202 13.06 -7.02 -3.85
CA CYS A 202 12.21 -5.85 -4.05
C CYS A 202 10.79 -6.25 -4.45
N ILE A 203 10.63 -7.13 -5.45
CA ILE A 203 9.32 -7.56 -5.94
C ILE A 203 8.55 -8.29 -4.83
N PHE A 204 9.24 -9.18 -4.11
CA PHE A 204 8.67 -9.90 -2.98
C PHE A 204 8.24 -8.95 -1.86
N ALA A 205 9.13 -8.04 -1.42
CA ALA A 205 8.84 -7.07 -0.36
C ALA A 205 7.65 -6.18 -0.73
N ASN A 206 7.60 -5.71 -1.99
CA ASN A 206 6.50 -4.91 -2.50
C ASN A 206 5.16 -5.66 -2.42
N ALA A 207 5.12 -6.89 -2.94
CA ALA A 207 3.92 -7.73 -2.92
C ALA A 207 3.51 -8.19 -1.51
N SER A 208 4.48 -8.36 -0.61
CA SER A 208 4.26 -8.86 0.76
C SER A 208 3.62 -7.85 1.72
N GLY A 209 3.59 -6.57 1.38
CA GLY A 209 3.02 -5.57 2.29
C GLY A 209 3.11 -4.15 1.79
N TYR A 210 4.18 -3.78 1.10
CA TYR A 210 4.39 -2.37 0.76
C TYR A 210 3.30 -1.82 -0.15
N GLN A 211 2.79 -2.62 -1.10
CA GLN A 211 1.69 -2.25 -1.98
C GLN A 211 0.29 -2.41 -1.34
N PRO A 212 -0.09 -3.54 -0.71
CA PRO A 212 -1.46 -3.71 -0.19
C PRO A 212 -1.72 -2.94 1.11
N VAL A 213 -0.74 -2.79 2.00
CA VAL A 213 -0.93 -2.21 3.34
C VAL A 213 -1.33 -0.73 3.31
N PRO A 214 -0.78 0.13 2.43
CA PRO A 214 -1.28 1.50 2.25
C PRO A 214 -2.79 1.56 2.06
N TYR A 215 -3.38 0.72 1.18
CA TYR A 215 -4.81 0.77 0.89
C TYR A 215 -5.64 0.33 2.10
N VAL A 216 -5.14 -0.66 2.84
CA VAL A 216 -5.75 -1.08 4.11
C VAL A 216 -5.71 0.07 5.11
N ILE A 217 -4.57 0.71 5.34
CA ILE A 217 -4.41 1.85 6.24
C ILE A 217 -5.34 3.00 5.82
N THR A 218 -5.42 3.34 4.53
CA THR A 218 -6.36 4.34 4.02
C THR A 218 -7.80 3.97 4.36
N SER A 219 -8.20 2.71 4.19
CA SER A 219 -9.56 2.29 4.53
C SER A 219 -9.84 2.32 6.04
N GLU A 220 -8.85 2.02 6.88
CA GLU A 220 -8.96 2.00 8.35
C GLU A 220 -8.87 3.40 8.97
N LEU A 221 -8.21 4.35 8.30
CA LEU A 221 -8.07 5.74 8.75
C LEU A 221 -9.34 6.56 8.59
N PHE A 222 -10.32 6.14 7.78
CA PHE A 222 -11.52 6.94 7.53
C PHE A 222 -12.80 6.20 7.87
N ALA A 223 -13.71 6.95 8.50
CA ALA A 223 -15.11 6.57 8.63
C ALA A 223 -15.76 6.35 7.25
N PHE A 224 -16.80 5.54 7.22
CA PHE A 224 -17.47 5.10 5.99
C PHE A 224 -17.85 6.25 5.05
N GLN A 225 -18.27 7.41 5.59
CA GLN A 225 -18.65 8.58 4.79
C GLN A 225 -17.49 9.19 4.00
N HIS A 226 -16.31 9.34 4.60
CA HIS A 226 -15.15 9.96 3.94
C HIS A 226 -14.31 8.95 3.15
N ARG A 227 -14.39 7.66 3.51
CA ARG A 227 -13.58 6.58 2.92
C ARG A 227 -13.67 6.54 1.40
N GLY A 228 -14.88 6.56 0.83
CA GLY A 228 -15.07 6.50 -0.62
C GLY A 228 -14.47 7.68 -1.37
N MET A 229 -14.63 8.89 -0.83
CA MET A 229 -14.08 10.13 -1.41
C MET A 229 -12.55 10.15 -1.36
N VAL A 230 -11.97 9.83 -0.20
CA VAL A 230 -10.51 9.84 -0.02
C VAL A 230 -9.86 8.73 -0.83
N THR A 231 -10.40 7.52 -0.80
CA THR A 231 -9.84 6.38 -1.54
C THR A 231 -9.84 6.66 -3.05
N SER A 232 -10.93 7.22 -3.58
CA SER A 232 -10.99 7.61 -5.01
C SER A 232 -9.96 8.67 -5.38
N PHE A 233 -9.78 9.69 -4.53
CA PHE A 233 -8.79 10.74 -4.78
C PHE A 233 -7.37 10.20 -4.75
N VAL A 234 -7.04 9.44 -3.71
CA VAL A 234 -5.70 8.88 -3.54
C VAL A 234 -5.38 7.90 -4.68
N SER A 235 -6.34 7.07 -5.09
CA SER A 235 -6.19 6.19 -6.26
C SER A 235 -6.01 6.97 -7.57
N SER A 236 -6.59 8.16 -7.69
CA SER A 236 -6.40 9.03 -8.86
C SER A 236 -5.01 9.65 -8.88
N VAL A 237 -4.48 10.05 -7.72
CA VAL A 237 -3.11 10.55 -7.56
C VAL A 237 -2.08 9.46 -7.84
N ASP A 238 -2.37 8.25 -7.38
CA ASP A 238 -1.63 7.03 -7.66
C ASP A 238 -1.54 6.77 -9.17
N ALA A 239 -2.68 6.66 -9.86
CA ALA A 239 -2.71 6.48 -11.33
C ALA A 239 -1.99 7.60 -12.10
N LEU A 240 -2.06 8.84 -11.60
CA LEU A 240 -1.30 9.96 -12.17
C LEU A 240 0.20 9.81 -11.95
N SER A 241 0.63 9.37 -10.77
CA SER A 241 2.03 9.09 -10.44
C SER A 241 2.59 8.00 -11.36
N ASP A 242 1.85 6.91 -11.57
CA ASP A 242 2.20 5.83 -12.50
C ASP A 242 2.38 6.33 -13.95
N PHE A 243 1.44 7.16 -14.41
CA PHE A 243 1.52 7.78 -15.74
C PHE A 243 2.77 8.66 -15.86
N LEU A 244 3.04 9.50 -14.86
CA LEU A 244 4.20 10.39 -14.85
C LEU A 244 5.51 9.59 -14.80
N GLN A 245 5.59 8.54 -13.98
CA GLN A 245 6.76 7.66 -13.91
C GLN A 245 7.03 6.99 -15.25
N THR A 246 5.99 6.43 -15.88
CA THR A 246 6.10 5.78 -17.19
C THR A 246 6.62 6.76 -18.26
N LYS A 247 6.14 8.01 -18.24
CA LYS A 247 6.58 9.05 -19.19
C LYS A 247 7.97 9.61 -18.89
N ALA A 248 8.32 9.74 -17.62
CA ALA A 248 9.60 10.28 -17.17
C ALA A 248 10.74 9.24 -17.23
N TYR A 249 10.42 7.96 -17.27
CA TYR A 249 11.38 6.85 -17.23
C TYR A 249 12.52 6.99 -18.25
N ASP A 250 12.21 7.03 -19.54
CA ASP A 250 13.23 7.10 -20.60
C ASP A 250 14.11 8.38 -20.52
N PRO A 251 13.53 9.59 -20.36
CA PRO A 251 14.32 10.80 -20.11
C PRO A 251 15.21 10.71 -18.87
N LEU A 252 14.69 10.18 -17.76
CA LEU A 252 15.41 10.08 -16.49
C LEU A 252 16.60 9.13 -16.60
N LEU A 253 16.42 7.99 -17.28
CA LEU A 253 17.50 7.04 -17.56
C LEU A 253 18.61 7.66 -18.41
N LYS A 254 18.27 8.46 -19.42
CA LYS A 254 19.27 9.12 -20.28
C LYS A 254 20.04 10.21 -19.55
N LEU A 255 19.38 10.94 -18.65
CA LEU A 255 19.97 12.05 -17.93
C LEU A 255 20.85 11.60 -16.75
N LEU A 256 20.33 10.70 -15.92
CA LEU A 256 20.97 10.29 -14.66
C LEU A 256 21.68 8.94 -14.76
N GLY A 257 21.29 8.08 -15.70
CA GLY A 257 21.72 6.69 -15.71
C GLY A 257 20.99 5.84 -14.65
N ILE A 258 20.89 4.54 -14.94
CA ILE A 258 20.10 3.59 -14.13
C ILE A 258 20.58 3.50 -12.67
N HIS A 259 21.88 3.63 -12.42
CA HIS A 259 22.46 3.52 -11.09
C HIS A 259 21.94 4.63 -10.16
N TRP A 260 21.94 5.89 -10.61
CA TRP A 260 21.43 7.00 -9.82
C TRP A 260 19.92 6.93 -9.63
N VAL A 261 19.17 6.44 -10.62
CA VAL A 261 17.73 6.23 -10.51
C VAL A 261 17.41 5.27 -9.35
N PHE A 262 18.06 4.11 -9.27
CA PHE A 262 17.83 3.17 -8.17
C PHE A 262 18.33 3.70 -6.81
N ILE A 263 19.43 4.45 -6.78
CA ILE A 263 19.90 5.09 -5.54
C ILE A 263 18.88 6.13 -5.04
N ILE A 264 18.33 6.97 -5.92
CA ILE A 264 17.31 7.96 -5.54
C ILE A 264 16.06 7.25 -4.99
N PHE A 265 15.58 6.20 -5.66
CA PHE A 265 14.45 5.41 -5.16
C PHE A 265 14.73 4.75 -3.81
N SER A 266 15.96 4.27 -3.58
CA SER A 266 16.33 3.74 -2.26
C SER A 266 16.23 4.80 -1.15
N MET A 267 16.64 6.04 -1.43
CA MET A 267 16.52 7.15 -0.49
C MET A 267 15.05 7.49 -0.20
N VAL A 268 14.20 7.49 -1.23
CA VAL A 268 12.74 7.66 -1.05
C VAL A 268 12.17 6.57 -0.17
N CYS A 269 12.57 5.30 -0.37
CA CYS A 269 12.13 4.19 0.49
C CYS A 269 12.58 4.35 1.94
N PHE A 270 13.80 4.84 2.19
CA PHE A 270 14.27 5.09 3.56
C PHE A 270 13.54 6.24 4.22
N LEU A 271 13.31 7.34 3.49
CA LEU A 271 12.48 8.45 3.99
C LEU A 271 11.04 8.00 4.26
N GLY A 272 10.45 7.17 3.39
CA GLY A 272 9.13 6.57 3.59
C GLY A 272 9.09 5.63 4.81
N THR A 273 10.16 4.88 5.05
CA THR A 273 10.30 4.03 6.25
C THR A 273 10.33 4.89 7.51
N ILE A 274 11.18 5.92 7.54
CA ILE A 274 11.27 6.86 8.67
C ILE A 274 9.91 7.53 8.89
N TYR A 275 9.26 7.97 7.80
CA TYR A 275 7.94 8.59 7.87
C TYR A 275 6.90 7.65 8.49
N THR A 276 6.89 6.40 8.07
CA THR A 276 6.00 5.35 8.58
C THR A 276 6.21 5.12 10.07
N VAL A 277 7.46 5.00 10.51
CA VAL A 277 7.77 4.75 11.93
C VAL A 277 7.38 5.94 12.81
N LEU A 278 7.53 7.18 12.33
CA LEU A 278 7.28 8.37 13.12
C LEU A 278 5.81 8.82 13.13
N TRP A 279 5.14 8.86 11.97
CA TRP A 279 3.82 9.52 11.85
C TRP A 279 2.65 8.57 11.61
N VAL A 280 2.87 7.37 11.09
CA VAL A 280 1.77 6.41 10.85
C VAL A 280 1.37 5.76 12.19
N PRO A 281 0.08 5.83 12.59
CA PRO A 281 -0.40 5.12 13.76
C PRO A 281 -0.54 3.62 13.46
N GLU A 282 -0.49 2.78 14.50
CA GLU A 282 -0.89 1.38 14.35
C GLU A 282 -2.42 1.30 14.26
N THR A 283 -2.93 0.71 13.18
CA THR A 283 -4.37 0.61 12.89
C THR A 283 -4.95 -0.78 13.19
N LYS A 284 -4.08 -1.78 13.44
CA LYS A 284 -4.51 -3.13 13.79
C LYS A 284 -5.43 -3.15 15.02
N ASP A 285 -6.58 -3.81 14.86
CA ASP A 285 -7.60 -4.05 15.90
C ASP A 285 -8.14 -2.79 16.59
N ARG A 286 -8.10 -1.64 15.91
CA ARG A 286 -8.60 -0.37 16.44
C ARG A 286 -9.81 0.14 15.68
N SER A 287 -10.71 0.80 16.38
CA SER A 287 -11.81 1.53 15.76
C SER A 287 -11.34 2.87 15.19
N VAL A 288 -12.12 3.45 14.27
CA VAL A 288 -11.78 4.76 13.68
C VAL A 288 -11.71 5.84 14.77
N GLU A 289 -12.60 5.77 15.75
CA GLU A 289 -12.65 6.67 16.91
C GLU A 289 -11.38 6.59 17.75
N GLU A 290 -10.89 5.38 18.01
CA GLU A 290 -9.63 5.18 18.74
C GLU A 290 -8.43 5.73 17.96
N ILE A 291 -8.40 5.55 16.64
CA ILE A 291 -7.35 6.09 15.78
C ILE A 291 -7.39 7.62 15.80
N TYR A 292 -8.58 8.22 15.73
CA TYR A 292 -8.74 9.68 15.80
C TYR A 292 -8.27 10.22 17.16
N ALA A 293 -8.61 9.55 18.26
CA ALA A 293 -8.11 9.89 19.59
C ALA A 293 -6.57 9.82 19.68
N LEU A 294 -5.93 8.83 19.05
CA LEU A 294 -4.46 8.75 18.97
C LEU A 294 -3.86 9.93 18.18
N LEU A 295 -4.49 10.31 17.07
CA LEU A 295 -4.02 11.41 16.23
C LEU A 295 -4.13 12.76 16.96
N GLU A 296 -5.13 12.91 17.83
CA GLU A 296 -5.33 14.05 18.72
C GLU A 296 -4.38 14.06 19.92
N ASP A 297 -4.13 12.93 20.58
CA ASP A 297 -3.25 12.87 21.75
C ASP A 297 -1.77 13.08 21.37
N GLY A 298 -1.35 12.66 20.18
CA GLY A 298 -0.06 13.02 19.60
C GLY A 298 0.18 14.55 19.59
N ARG A 299 -0.89 15.35 19.42
CA ARG A 299 -0.84 16.82 19.46
C ARG A 299 -0.58 17.37 20.86
N LYS A 300 -1.03 16.69 21.93
CA LYS A 300 -0.74 17.11 23.31
C LYS A 300 0.72 16.90 23.66
N LYS A 301 1.35 15.82 23.16
CA LYS A 301 2.80 15.59 23.31
C LYS A 301 3.64 16.58 22.48
N GLU A 302 3.21 16.90 21.26
CA GLU A 302 3.88 17.86 20.37
C GLU A 302 3.79 19.29 20.94
N LYS A 303 2.59 19.75 21.31
CA LYS A 303 2.39 21.06 21.97
C LYS A 303 3.15 21.18 23.29
N ARG A 304 3.31 20.09 24.05
CA ARG A 304 4.07 20.12 25.31
C ARG A 304 5.57 20.26 25.05
N LYS A 305 6.09 19.65 23.98
CA LYS A 305 7.48 19.88 23.54
C LYS A 305 7.71 21.30 23.04
N ASP A 306 6.76 21.86 22.27
CA ASP A 306 6.86 23.24 21.77
C ASP A 306 6.73 24.31 22.87
N VAL A 307 6.12 23.96 24.01
CA VAL A 307 5.98 24.86 25.18
C VAL A 307 7.15 24.68 26.16
N GLU A 308 7.79 23.51 26.21
CA GLU A 308 8.98 23.25 27.03
C GLU A 308 10.30 23.70 26.37
N ASP A 309 10.28 24.08 25.08
CA ASP A 309 11.42 24.67 24.37
C ASP A 309 11.11 26.11 23.86
N PRO A 310 10.91 27.11 24.76
CA PRO A 310 10.98 28.49 24.35
C PRO A 310 12.43 28.81 24.04
N LYS A 311 12.73 28.95 22.74
CA LYS A 311 13.95 29.54 22.18
C LYS A 311 14.69 30.41 23.19
N GLU A 312 15.93 30.03 23.51
CA GLU A 312 16.94 30.94 24.05
C GLU A 312 17.16 32.09 23.06
N ASP A 313 16.27 33.08 23.05
CA ASP A 313 16.59 34.44 22.63
C ASP A 313 17.44 35.07 23.74
N THR A 314 18.69 34.61 23.86
CA THR A 314 19.69 35.30 24.67
C THR A 314 20.36 36.33 23.79
N ASN A 315 19.84 37.55 23.86
CA ASN A 315 20.61 38.75 23.59
C ASN A 315 21.91 38.71 24.40
N LEU A 316 23.06 38.70 23.73
CA LEU A 316 24.28 39.48 24.01
C LEU A 316 25.34 39.23 22.93
#